data_AF-A0A955XH80-F1
#
_entry.id   AF-A0A955XH80-F1
#
_cell.length_a   1.000
_cell.length_b   1.000
_cell.length_c   1.000
_cell.angle_alpha   90.00
_cell.angle_beta   90.00
_cell.angle_gamma   90.00
#
_symmetry.space_group_name_H-M   'P 1'
#
loop_
_entity.id
_entity.type
_entity.pdbx_description
1 polymer ?
#
loop_
_entity_poly.entity_id
_entity_poly.type
_entity_poly.pdbx_seq_one_letter_code
_entity_poly.pdbx_strand_id
1 'polypeptide(L)'
;ANDPHLGLSNPSVWYPIHLDSVTRGTGTLNVAGVSFPGLPAVVIGHNEHLAWGFTTTYFDMTDVYVETLSPDGAGVMHDGQVVPFVEKDFTFGVSMGQPVTRTFQYVPHHGPVLSIDRDAGIAITVRWSTQDASTDANYLLGMARATSVAEARAALRGLTTIGQNVVVADRAGSIGWFPYNQVPSRPWASAQAPNWLPLDGEGGQEWGGYVDYDDLPQAVDPAAGFIATANNDMTGAFWDGDPTNEGQAALQTDAAAGYRHERIVQGITARDDHTRDTMNTLLADVHSLVGERMTPPLLMAVDGAPGLDAAGAKVRDALAAWDFECPSGLDGVDLDTATPVDGDAATASIGCAAFHVLLPRLVDAAMADELAGSELIARPFLVSFINLVLRPDALQLGADWWDDVATDEVEGMPAIVAAAMNDAGAYLETTLGDDPDTWRWGRLHTVTLRANLFDDAGIPDFNNGPYVNDGGWFTVDVANPSGMYRDDYTQRSGPSMRFACDLRAETPVACTLQVPGGNVLFRDDPHYDDQLKKWLVNEPFDLHFTADAVLSHTERIVRFEVVP
;
A
#
# COMPACT_ATOMS: atom_id res chain seq x y z
N ALA A 1 5.63 0.32 16.02
CA ALA A 1 4.35 -0.25 15.60
C ALA A 1 4.33 -0.32 14.08
N ASN A 2 3.62 -1.28 13.48
CA ASN A 2 3.62 -1.50 12.04
C ASN A 2 2.39 -2.31 11.60
N ASP A 3 1.88 -1.99 10.41
CA ASP A 3 0.73 -2.62 9.77
C ASP A 3 0.86 -2.56 8.23
N PRO A 4 1.57 -3.50 7.59
CA PRO A 4 1.71 -3.48 6.14
C PRO A 4 0.34 -3.61 5.44
N HIS A 5 0.11 -2.77 4.43
CA HIS A 5 -1.15 -2.75 3.68
C HIS A 5 -1.05 -3.59 2.41
N LEU A 6 -1.80 -4.70 2.35
CA LEU A 6 -1.81 -5.65 1.22
C LEU A 6 -3.25 -6.02 0.87
N GLY A 7 -3.42 -6.74 -0.24
CA GLY A 7 -4.69 -7.41 -0.55
C GLY A 7 -5.08 -8.39 0.56
N LEU A 8 -6.32 -8.31 1.03
CA LEU A 8 -6.83 -9.13 2.13
C LEU A 8 -7.35 -10.46 1.59
N SER A 9 -6.59 -11.53 1.85
CA SER A 9 -6.93 -12.89 1.42
C SER A 9 -7.37 -13.79 2.57
N ASN A 10 -8.02 -14.89 2.22
CA ASN A 10 -8.25 -16.03 3.09
C ASN A 10 -7.66 -17.29 2.46
N PRO A 11 -6.67 -17.96 3.08
CA PRO A 11 -6.03 -17.68 4.38
C PRO A 11 -5.29 -16.33 4.42
N SER A 12 -4.92 -15.90 5.63
CA SER A 12 -4.11 -14.69 5.83
C SER A 12 -2.78 -14.77 5.06
N VAL A 13 -2.36 -13.63 4.51
CA VAL A 13 -1.09 -13.48 3.79
C VAL A 13 0.11 -13.77 4.69
N TRP A 14 -0.01 -13.39 5.96
CA TRP A 14 1.04 -13.52 6.96
C TRP A 14 0.85 -14.77 7.81
N TYR A 15 1.96 -15.44 8.11
CA TYR A 15 2.00 -16.59 9.02
C TYR A 15 2.66 -16.19 10.35
N PRO A 16 1.88 -16.00 11.43
CA PRO A 16 2.41 -15.85 12.78
C PRO A 16 3.30 -17.03 13.17
N ILE A 17 4.55 -16.74 13.55
CA ILE A 17 5.55 -17.76 13.87
C ILE A 17 6.51 -17.30 14.97
N HIS A 18 6.91 -18.25 15.82
CA HIS A 18 8.00 -18.12 16.78
C HIS A 18 9.00 -19.26 16.54
N LEU A 19 10.27 -18.89 16.31
CA LEU A 19 11.37 -19.82 16.11
C LEU A 19 12.32 -19.72 17.31
N ASP A 20 12.30 -20.72 18.19
CA ASP A 20 13.20 -20.83 19.34
C ASP A 20 14.07 -22.09 19.24
N SER A 21 15.35 -21.85 18.97
CA SER A 21 16.42 -22.85 18.96
C SER A 21 17.44 -22.65 20.08
N VAL A 22 17.25 -21.62 20.91
CA VAL A 22 18.16 -21.21 21.99
C VAL A 22 17.75 -21.88 23.29
N THR A 23 16.47 -21.77 23.69
CA THR A 23 16.02 -22.18 25.03
C THR A 23 16.08 -23.69 25.25
N ARG A 24 15.77 -24.48 24.20
CA ARG A 24 15.73 -25.95 24.25
C ARG A 24 16.51 -26.63 23.13
N GLY A 25 17.40 -25.89 22.46
CA GLY A 25 18.22 -26.38 21.37
C GLY A 25 19.69 -26.02 21.54
N THR A 26 20.42 -26.01 20.43
CA THR A 26 21.83 -25.58 20.34
C THR A 26 22.03 -24.50 19.27
N GLY A 27 20.93 -23.91 18.80
CA GLY A 27 20.94 -22.87 17.78
C GLY A 27 21.12 -21.48 18.36
N THR A 28 20.89 -20.48 17.52
CA THR A 28 21.09 -19.06 17.83
C THR A 28 19.89 -18.19 17.50
N LEU A 29 18.76 -18.80 17.14
CA LEU A 29 17.54 -18.09 16.78
C LEU A 29 16.54 -18.17 17.92
N ASN A 30 16.05 -17.00 18.35
CA ASN A 30 14.86 -16.83 19.15
C ASN A 30 14.14 -15.57 18.64
N VAL A 31 13.17 -15.77 17.75
CA VAL A 31 12.57 -14.68 16.98
C VAL A 31 11.09 -14.95 16.76
N ALA A 32 10.24 -13.94 17.00
CA ALA A 32 8.80 -14.06 16.85
C ALA A 32 8.21 -12.89 16.05
N GLY A 33 7.14 -13.17 15.32
CA GLY A 33 6.43 -12.19 14.51
C GLY A 33 5.64 -12.87 13.42
N VAL A 34 5.73 -12.33 12.20
CA VAL A 34 5.12 -12.92 11.00
C VAL A 34 6.15 -13.24 9.93
N SER A 35 5.85 -14.26 9.13
CA SER A 35 6.62 -14.63 7.95
C SER A 35 5.71 -15.00 6.78
N PHE A 36 6.30 -15.27 5.63
CA PHE A 36 5.61 -15.93 4.52
C PHE A 36 5.90 -17.44 4.56
N PRO A 37 4.92 -18.31 4.27
CA PRO A 37 5.18 -19.74 4.13
C PRO A 37 6.34 -20.01 3.17
N GLY A 38 7.36 -20.75 3.64
CA GLY A 38 8.55 -21.10 2.86
C GLY A 38 9.78 -20.24 3.12
N LEU A 39 9.65 -19.11 3.84
CA LEU A 39 10.82 -18.32 4.25
C LEU A 39 11.50 -18.88 5.51
N PRO A 40 12.84 -18.72 5.65
CA PRO A 40 13.61 -19.36 6.72
C PRO A 40 13.49 -18.69 8.09
N ALA A 41 12.92 -17.48 8.19
CA ALA A 41 12.80 -16.72 9.43
C ALA A 41 11.71 -15.63 9.33
N VAL A 42 11.55 -14.86 10.41
CA VAL A 42 10.57 -13.78 10.56
C VAL A 42 10.88 -12.59 9.67
N VAL A 43 9.86 -12.07 8.97
CA VAL A 43 9.94 -10.90 8.07
C VAL A 43 9.70 -9.61 8.85
N ILE A 44 8.63 -9.55 9.66
CA ILE A 44 8.30 -8.45 10.57
C ILE A 44 8.13 -9.03 11.96
N GLY A 45 8.79 -8.45 12.96
CA GLY A 45 8.71 -8.98 14.32
C GLY A 45 9.78 -8.45 15.25
N HIS A 46 10.19 -9.30 16.18
CA HIS A 46 11.20 -8.97 17.17
C HIS A 46 11.99 -10.21 17.61
N ASN A 47 13.14 -9.95 18.21
CA ASN A 47 13.88 -10.92 19.03
C ASN A 47 14.01 -10.38 20.47
N GLU A 48 14.95 -10.89 21.25
CA GLU A 48 15.24 -10.43 22.61
C GLU A 48 15.71 -8.96 22.68
N HIS A 49 16.21 -8.40 21.59
CA HIS A 49 17.04 -7.20 21.58
C HIS A 49 16.45 -6.05 20.76
N LEU A 50 15.69 -6.37 19.72
CA LEU A 50 15.16 -5.37 18.80
C LEU A 50 13.83 -5.82 18.20
N ALA A 51 13.06 -4.84 17.72
CA ALA A 51 11.84 -5.02 16.95
C ALA A 51 11.94 -4.22 15.65
N TRP A 52 11.30 -4.70 14.59
CA TRP A 52 11.34 -4.06 13.29
C TRP A 52 10.02 -4.19 12.54
N GLY A 53 9.80 -3.25 11.62
CA GLY A 53 8.61 -3.16 10.77
C GLY A 53 8.95 -2.68 9.36
N PHE A 54 8.02 -2.90 8.42
CA PHE A 54 8.22 -2.70 6.99
C PHE A 54 7.12 -1.81 6.39
N THR A 55 7.49 -0.93 5.46
CA THR A 55 6.57 -0.30 4.49
C THR A 55 7.26 -0.19 3.11
N THR A 56 6.51 -0.16 2.01
CA THR A 56 7.07 -0.01 0.64
C THR A 56 7.74 1.35 0.41
N THR A 57 8.89 1.36 -0.29
CA THR A 57 9.64 2.58 -0.67
C THR A 57 9.17 3.22 -1.97
N TYR A 58 8.54 2.47 -2.86
CA TYR A 58 8.31 2.88 -4.25
C TYR A 58 9.60 3.25 -5.01
N PHE A 59 10.71 2.58 -4.69
CA PHE A 59 11.94 2.81 -5.41
C PHE A 59 11.83 2.48 -6.90
N ASP A 60 12.41 3.34 -7.71
CA ASP A 60 12.56 3.15 -9.13
C ASP A 60 13.72 2.19 -9.42
N MET A 61 13.37 0.92 -9.59
CA MET A 61 14.30 -0.18 -9.81
C MET A 61 14.24 -0.72 -11.25
N THR A 62 13.46 -0.08 -12.13
CA THR A 62 13.08 -0.63 -13.45
C THR A 62 13.11 0.45 -14.52
N ASP A 63 13.84 0.21 -15.60
CA ASP A 63 13.85 1.07 -16.79
C ASP A 63 13.31 0.32 -18.02
N VAL A 64 12.63 1.05 -18.90
CA VAL A 64 12.14 0.55 -20.19
C VAL A 64 12.97 1.19 -21.29
N TYR A 65 13.47 0.42 -22.25
CA TYR A 65 14.26 0.93 -23.38
C TYR A 65 13.51 0.74 -24.70
N VAL A 66 13.59 1.76 -25.56
CA VAL A 66 13.19 1.74 -26.96
C VAL A 66 14.42 1.43 -27.78
N GLU A 67 14.49 0.21 -28.26
CA GLU A 67 15.60 -0.32 -29.04
C GLU A 67 15.39 -0.08 -30.52
N THR A 68 16.42 0.37 -31.24
CA THR A 68 16.41 0.33 -32.71
C THR A 68 16.79 -1.05 -33.21
N LEU A 69 15.97 -1.66 -34.06
CA LEU A 69 16.26 -2.97 -34.65
C LEU A 69 17.45 -2.91 -35.61
N SER A 70 18.25 -3.99 -35.64
CA SER A 70 19.23 -4.19 -36.69
C SER A 70 18.56 -4.29 -38.07
N PRO A 71 19.27 -3.98 -39.18
CA PRO A 71 18.68 -4.03 -40.52
C PRO A 71 18.08 -5.38 -40.94
N ASP A 72 18.58 -6.49 -40.37
CA ASP A 72 18.04 -7.84 -40.58
C ASP A 72 16.98 -8.24 -39.54
N GLY A 73 16.73 -7.39 -38.54
CA GLY A 73 15.77 -7.62 -37.46
C GLY A 73 16.13 -8.78 -36.53
N ALA A 74 17.40 -9.20 -36.51
CA ALA A 74 17.92 -10.29 -35.68
C ALA A 74 18.52 -9.82 -34.34
N GLY A 75 18.56 -8.51 -34.12
CA GLY A 75 19.06 -7.89 -32.91
C GLY A 75 18.71 -6.41 -32.86
N VAL A 76 19.46 -5.67 -32.06
CA VAL A 76 19.31 -4.23 -31.87
C VAL A 76 20.62 -3.51 -32.18
N MET A 77 20.54 -2.23 -32.49
CA MET A 77 21.68 -1.34 -32.61
C MET A 77 22.05 -0.81 -31.23
N HIS A 78 23.33 -0.84 -30.87
CA HIS A 78 23.86 -0.26 -29.64
C HIS A 78 25.29 0.25 -29.89
N ASP A 79 25.54 1.52 -29.63
CA ASP A 79 26.81 2.23 -29.90
C ASP A 79 27.32 1.99 -31.34
N GLY A 80 26.40 1.95 -32.32
CA GLY A 80 26.70 1.71 -33.73
C GLY A 80 27.04 0.26 -34.10
N GLN A 81 26.89 -0.69 -33.18
CA GLN A 81 27.11 -2.12 -33.40
C GLN A 81 25.80 -2.91 -33.29
N VAL A 82 25.73 -4.04 -33.98
CA VAL A 82 24.59 -4.97 -33.84
C VAL A 82 24.83 -5.85 -32.63
N VAL A 83 23.90 -5.79 -31.67
CA VAL A 83 23.80 -6.73 -30.55
C VAL A 83 22.70 -7.75 -30.87
N PRO A 84 23.04 -9.02 -31.14
CA PRO A 84 22.05 -10.03 -31.51
C PRO A 84 21.15 -10.37 -30.31
N PHE A 85 19.89 -10.72 -30.60
CA PHE A 85 19.02 -11.26 -29.56
C PHE A 85 19.56 -12.58 -29.02
N VAL A 86 19.46 -12.77 -27.71
CA VAL A 86 19.63 -14.07 -27.06
C VAL A 86 18.26 -14.72 -26.95
N GLU A 87 18.09 -15.88 -27.59
CA GLU A 87 16.85 -16.63 -27.55
C GLU A 87 16.90 -17.72 -26.47
N LYS A 88 15.82 -17.83 -25.70
CA LYS A 88 15.64 -18.88 -24.69
C LYS A 88 14.28 -19.53 -24.84
N ASP A 89 14.28 -20.85 -24.97
CA ASP A 89 13.06 -21.65 -25.02
C ASP A 89 12.59 -22.01 -23.62
N PHE A 90 11.29 -21.82 -23.39
CA PHE A 90 10.61 -22.25 -22.17
C PHE A 90 9.43 -23.16 -22.57
N THR A 91 9.38 -24.35 -21.97
CA THR A 91 8.28 -25.30 -22.15
C THR A 91 7.35 -25.25 -20.95
N PHE A 92 6.11 -24.84 -21.18
CA PHE A 92 5.06 -24.73 -20.17
C PHE A 92 4.16 -25.95 -20.21
N GLY A 93 4.02 -26.65 -19.08
CA GLY A 93 3.02 -27.70 -18.92
C GLY A 93 1.61 -27.09 -18.84
N VAL A 94 0.67 -27.63 -19.60
CA VAL A 94 -0.73 -27.17 -19.60
C VAL A 94 -1.61 -28.26 -18.98
N SER A 95 -2.36 -27.92 -17.94
CA SER A 95 -3.28 -28.88 -17.30
C SER A 95 -4.28 -29.42 -18.32
N MET A 96 -4.40 -30.74 -18.40
CA MET A 96 -5.24 -31.45 -19.38
C MET A 96 -4.93 -31.12 -20.86
N GLY A 97 -3.79 -30.48 -21.14
CA GLY A 97 -3.36 -30.05 -22.48
C GLY A 97 -1.99 -30.58 -22.85
N GLN A 98 -1.54 -30.27 -24.07
CA GLN A 98 -0.16 -30.52 -24.48
C GLN A 98 0.76 -29.39 -23.98
N PRO A 99 2.02 -29.69 -23.63
CA PRO A 99 2.99 -28.65 -23.30
C PRO A 99 3.17 -27.67 -24.48
N VAL A 100 3.34 -26.40 -24.16
CA VAL A 100 3.58 -25.33 -25.14
C VAL A 100 4.99 -24.81 -24.95
N THR A 101 5.81 -24.85 -26.01
CA THR A 101 7.11 -24.18 -26.01
C THR A 101 6.97 -22.77 -26.57
N ARG A 102 7.54 -21.79 -25.88
CA ARG A 102 7.67 -20.40 -26.33
C ARG A 102 9.13 -19.99 -26.28
N THR A 103 9.58 -19.29 -27.31
CA THR A 103 10.90 -18.67 -27.38
C THR A 103 10.78 -17.22 -26.93
N PHE A 104 11.60 -16.83 -25.97
CA PHE A 104 11.71 -15.45 -25.50
C PHE A 104 13.04 -14.86 -25.93
N GLN A 105 13.02 -13.61 -26.37
CA GLN A 105 14.19 -12.88 -26.84
C GLN A 105 14.67 -11.91 -25.76
N TYR A 106 15.99 -11.75 -25.67
CA TYR A 106 16.64 -10.87 -24.71
C TYR A 106 17.70 -10.02 -25.41
N VAL A 107 17.77 -8.75 -25.07
CA VAL A 107 18.94 -7.91 -25.32
C VAL A 107 19.89 -8.12 -24.12
N PRO A 108 21.11 -8.63 -24.31
CA PRO A 108 21.98 -9.06 -23.20
C PRO A 108 22.21 -8.02 -22.08
N HIS A 109 22.18 -6.73 -22.41
CA HIS A 109 22.41 -5.65 -21.46
C HIS A 109 21.10 -5.01 -20.95
N HIS A 110 19.99 -5.03 -21.69
CA HIS A 110 18.72 -4.41 -21.27
C HIS A 110 17.66 -5.39 -20.77
N GLY A 111 17.78 -6.69 -21.03
CA GLY A 111 16.85 -7.71 -20.53
C GLY A 111 15.85 -8.22 -21.58
N PRO A 112 14.70 -8.78 -21.16
CA PRO A 112 13.72 -9.39 -22.06
C PRO A 112 13.08 -8.35 -23.00
N VAL A 113 12.81 -8.78 -24.23
CA VAL A 113 12.02 -8.03 -25.21
C VAL A 113 10.54 -8.22 -24.90
N LEU A 114 9.85 -7.12 -24.60
CA LEU A 114 8.41 -7.07 -24.33
C LEU A 114 7.58 -7.04 -25.61
N SER A 115 8.03 -6.28 -26.62
CA SER A 115 7.36 -6.16 -27.92
C SER A 115 8.34 -5.81 -29.02
N ILE A 116 7.98 -6.14 -30.26
CA ILE A 116 8.74 -5.79 -31.47
C ILE A 116 7.75 -5.24 -32.50
N ASP A 117 8.01 -4.04 -32.99
CA ASP A 117 7.35 -3.48 -34.16
C ASP A 117 8.37 -3.42 -35.30
N ARG A 118 8.27 -4.38 -36.22
CA ARG A 118 9.20 -4.51 -37.35
C ARG A 118 8.99 -3.46 -38.43
N ASP A 119 7.78 -2.90 -38.53
CA ASP A 119 7.47 -1.88 -39.53
C ASP A 119 8.02 -0.53 -39.07
N ALA A 120 7.93 -0.24 -37.77
CA ALA A 120 8.58 0.92 -37.15
C ALA A 120 10.08 0.73 -36.94
N GLY A 121 10.59 -0.51 -37.00
CA GLY A 121 12.01 -0.82 -36.81
C GLY A 121 12.45 -0.73 -35.35
N ILE A 122 11.55 -0.97 -34.40
CA ILE A 122 11.82 -0.85 -32.96
C ILE A 122 11.48 -2.11 -32.16
N ALA A 123 12.11 -2.27 -31.01
CA ALA A 123 11.72 -3.20 -29.97
C ALA A 123 11.64 -2.50 -28.61
N ILE A 124 10.85 -3.03 -27.69
CA ILE A 124 10.77 -2.53 -26.31
C ILE A 124 11.38 -3.58 -25.39
N THR A 125 12.33 -3.20 -24.55
CA THR A 125 12.93 -4.06 -23.53
C THR A 125 12.73 -3.48 -22.14
N VAL A 126 12.92 -4.31 -21.11
CA VAL A 126 12.83 -3.88 -19.71
C VAL A 126 14.01 -4.38 -18.90
N ARG A 127 14.71 -3.44 -18.27
CA ARG A 127 15.80 -3.72 -17.34
C ARG A 127 15.29 -3.54 -15.92
N TRP A 128 15.40 -4.57 -15.10
CA TRP A 128 14.93 -4.56 -13.72
C TRP A 128 15.97 -5.21 -12.81
N SER A 129 16.25 -4.63 -11.65
CA SER A 129 17.33 -5.09 -10.76
C SER A 129 17.14 -6.52 -10.22
N THR A 130 15.93 -7.09 -10.23
CA THR A 130 15.74 -8.52 -9.88
C THR A 130 16.27 -9.49 -10.93
N GLN A 131 16.63 -9.00 -12.12
CA GLN A 131 17.32 -9.82 -13.12
C GLN A 131 18.77 -10.13 -12.70
N ASP A 132 19.33 -9.30 -11.80
CA ASP A 132 20.66 -9.49 -11.23
C ASP A 132 20.62 -10.44 -10.02
N ALA A 133 21.78 -10.99 -9.65
CA ALA A 133 21.87 -11.94 -8.54
C ALA A 133 21.55 -11.27 -7.20
N SER A 134 20.58 -11.81 -6.47
CA SER A 134 20.12 -11.25 -5.19
C SER A 134 20.66 -12.02 -3.98
N THR A 135 20.71 -11.33 -2.84
CA THR A 135 21.06 -11.91 -1.52
C THR A 135 19.95 -11.75 -0.49
N ASP A 136 18.73 -11.45 -0.95
CA ASP A 136 17.63 -10.98 -0.10
C ASP A 136 17.34 -11.93 1.07
N ALA A 137 17.42 -13.25 0.91
CA ALA A 137 17.17 -14.18 2.00
C ALA A 137 18.14 -14.04 3.20
N ASN A 138 19.33 -13.43 3.00
CA ASN A 138 20.36 -13.31 4.04
C ASN A 138 19.96 -12.35 5.16
N TYR A 139 19.17 -11.30 4.88
CA TYR A 139 18.79 -10.34 5.92
C TYR A 139 17.92 -11.02 6.99
N LEU A 140 17.10 -12.01 6.63
CA LEU A 140 16.15 -12.67 7.56
C LEU A 140 16.87 -13.28 8.76
N LEU A 141 17.92 -14.06 8.51
CA LEU A 141 18.73 -14.67 9.58
C LEU A 141 19.66 -13.66 10.27
N GLY A 142 20.09 -12.61 9.55
CA GLY A 142 20.87 -11.52 10.11
C GLY A 142 20.07 -10.72 11.13
N MET A 143 18.87 -10.28 10.76
CA MET A 143 17.93 -9.55 11.61
C MET A 143 17.49 -10.38 12.80
N ALA A 144 17.17 -11.66 12.59
CA ALA A 144 16.78 -12.55 13.68
C ALA A 144 17.86 -12.68 14.78
N ARG A 145 19.14 -12.46 14.44
CA ARG A 145 20.29 -12.56 15.37
C ARG A 145 20.83 -11.20 15.83
N ALA A 146 20.47 -10.12 15.18
CA ALA A 146 21.00 -8.80 15.46
C ALA A 146 20.61 -8.35 16.88
N THR A 147 21.55 -7.72 17.57
CA THR A 147 21.40 -7.32 18.98
C THR A 147 21.35 -5.79 19.18
N SER A 148 21.52 -5.03 18.10
CA SER A 148 21.48 -3.56 18.08
C SER A 148 21.02 -3.03 16.73
N VAL A 149 20.59 -1.77 16.68
CA VAL A 149 20.30 -1.05 15.42
C VAL A 149 21.49 -1.08 14.46
N ALA A 150 22.73 -1.02 14.96
CA ALA A 150 23.94 -1.08 14.14
C ALA A 150 24.13 -2.46 13.46
N GLU A 151 23.90 -3.55 14.20
CA GLU A 151 23.93 -4.91 13.64
C GLU A 151 22.77 -5.15 12.68
N ALA A 152 21.59 -4.59 12.97
CA ALA A 152 20.44 -4.63 12.07
C ALA A 152 20.75 -3.92 10.74
N ARG A 153 21.32 -2.70 10.79
CA ARG A 153 21.80 -1.98 9.59
C ARG A 153 22.75 -2.83 8.75
N ALA A 154 23.70 -3.51 9.39
CA ALA A 154 24.65 -4.39 8.70
C ALA A 154 23.94 -5.59 8.04
N ALA A 155 22.98 -6.22 8.71
CA ALA A 155 22.18 -7.31 8.16
C ALA A 155 21.33 -6.87 6.96
N LEU A 156 20.76 -5.66 7.02
CA LEU A 156 19.90 -5.10 5.98
C LEU A 156 20.65 -4.75 4.69
N ARG A 157 21.99 -4.60 4.71
CA ARG A 157 22.79 -4.47 3.47
C ARG A 157 22.72 -5.72 2.57
N GLY A 158 22.14 -6.83 3.05
CA GLY A 158 21.82 -7.99 2.21
C GLY A 158 20.58 -7.83 1.34
N LEU A 159 19.76 -6.79 1.57
CA LEU A 159 18.59 -6.46 0.76
C LEU A 159 19.00 -5.80 -0.55
N THR A 160 18.53 -6.39 -1.63
CA THR A 160 18.87 -6.03 -3.00
C THR A 160 17.62 -5.70 -3.81
N THR A 161 16.48 -6.38 -3.58
CA THR A 161 15.35 -6.29 -4.52
C THR A 161 13.92 -6.15 -3.94
N ILE A 162 13.74 -6.00 -2.62
CA ILE A 162 12.40 -6.06 -1.99
C ILE A 162 11.70 -4.69 -1.94
N GLY A 163 12.42 -3.56 -2.03
CA GLY A 163 11.82 -2.22 -2.10
C GLY A 163 11.10 -1.77 -0.82
N GLN A 164 11.73 -1.94 0.35
CA GLN A 164 11.10 -1.72 1.67
C GLN A 164 11.86 -0.72 2.54
N ASN A 165 11.13 0.22 3.14
CA ASN A 165 11.51 0.97 4.31
C ASN A 165 11.53 0.01 5.50
N VAL A 166 12.71 -0.19 6.11
CA VAL A 166 12.82 -0.97 7.34
C VAL A 166 13.08 -0.05 8.51
N VAL A 167 12.14 0.00 9.45
CA VAL A 167 12.28 0.75 10.70
C VAL A 167 12.61 -0.24 11.81
N VAL A 168 13.66 0.04 12.58
CA VAL A 168 14.19 -0.82 13.64
C VAL A 168 14.31 -0.01 14.93
N ALA A 169 13.99 -0.63 16.07
CA ALA A 169 14.26 -0.10 17.39
C ALA A 169 14.91 -1.17 18.26
N ASP A 170 15.85 -0.80 19.13
CA ASP A 170 16.50 -1.71 20.07
C ASP A 170 16.26 -1.36 21.54
N ARG A 171 16.61 -2.28 22.45
CA ARG A 171 16.43 -2.08 23.90
C ARG A 171 17.36 -1.02 24.50
N ALA A 172 18.43 -0.63 23.80
CA ALA A 172 19.30 0.46 24.25
C ALA A 172 18.65 1.84 24.02
N GLY A 173 17.54 1.88 23.28
CA GLY A 173 16.78 3.08 22.98
C GLY A 173 17.13 3.69 21.63
N SER A 174 17.96 3.03 20.82
CA SER A 174 18.26 3.50 19.47
C SER A 174 17.14 3.12 18.51
N ILE A 175 16.91 3.99 17.53
CA ILE A 175 16.00 3.79 16.40
C ILE A 175 16.72 4.06 15.08
N GLY A 176 16.35 3.31 14.04
CA GLY A 176 16.94 3.45 12.71
C GLY A 176 15.94 3.19 11.59
N TRP A 177 16.18 3.82 10.44
CA TRP A 177 15.46 3.61 9.20
C TRP A 177 16.43 3.38 8.05
N PHE A 178 16.26 2.26 7.36
CA PHE A 178 17.17 1.80 6.31
C PHE A 178 16.37 1.25 5.12
N PRO A 179 16.11 2.05 4.07
CA PRO A 179 15.40 1.61 2.87
C PRO A 179 16.31 0.84 1.88
N TYR A 180 17.25 0.03 2.34
CA TYR A 180 18.34 -0.51 1.49
C TYR A 180 17.85 -1.44 0.38
N ASN A 181 18.20 -1.11 -0.86
CA ASN A 181 17.96 -1.88 -2.09
C ASN A 181 18.98 -1.49 -3.17
N GLN A 182 19.13 -2.34 -4.18
CA GLN A 182 19.93 -2.02 -5.37
C GLN A 182 19.16 -1.09 -6.30
N VAL A 183 19.19 0.21 -6.00
CA VAL A 183 18.62 1.27 -6.82
C VAL A 183 19.60 1.62 -7.94
N PRO A 184 19.19 1.58 -9.22
CA PRO A 184 20.05 1.93 -10.35
C PRO A 184 20.60 3.35 -10.25
N SER A 185 21.91 3.49 -10.46
CA SER A 185 22.53 4.80 -10.63
C SER A 185 22.35 5.27 -12.07
N ARG A 186 21.75 6.45 -12.25
CA ARG A 186 21.41 7.03 -13.56
C ARG A 186 22.11 8.38 -13.75
N PRO A 187 23.45 8.42 -13.89
CA PRO A 187 24.21 9.69 -13.92
C PRO A 187 23.93 10.55 -15.16
N TRP A 188 23.26 10.00 -16.16
CA TRP A 188 22.83 10.69 -17.38
C TRP A 188 21.47 11.39 -17.22
N ALA A 189 20.70 11.07 -16.16
CA ALA A 189 19.35 11.60 -15.98
C ALA A 189 19.38 13.13 -15.82
N SER A 190 18.45 13.80 -16.48
CA SER A 190 18.31 15.25 -16.44
C SER A 190 16.86 15.65 -16.67
N ALA A 191 16.51 16.92 -16.42
CA ALA A 191 15.18 17.42 -16.75
C ALA A 191 14.81 17.25 -18.24
N GLN A 192 15.80 17.18 -19.14
CA GLN A 192 15.60 16.95 -20.58
C GLN A 192 15.53 15.45 -20.95
N ALA A 193 16.03 14.58 -20.08
CA ALA A 193 16.04 13.13 -20.24
C ALA A 193 15.73 12.48 -18.88
N PRO A 194 14.46 12.53 -18.44
CA PRO A 194 14.06 11.94 -17.17
C PRO A 194 14.00 10.41 -17.25
N ASN A 195 14.25 9.73 -16.14
CA ASN A 195 14.29 8.27 -16.05
C ASN A 195 12.91 7.59 -16.00
N TRP A 196 11.83 8.34 -15.76
CA TRP A 196 10.46 7.79 -15.72
C TRP A 196 9.78 7.69 -17.10
N LEU A 197 10.50 7.97 -18.19
CA LEU A 197 10.05 7.76 -19.56
C LEU A 197 10.82 6.60 -20.21
N PRO A 198 10.29 5.99 -21.29
CA PRO A 198 11.07 5.04 -22.07
C PRO A 198 12.38 5.68 -22.56
N LEU A 199 13.48 4.96 -22.34
CA LEU A 199 14.85 5.35 -22.61
C LEU A 199 15.30 4.95 -24.01
N ASP A 200 16.34 5.60 -24.52
CA ASP A 200 17.00 5.23 -25.78
C ASP A 200 17.87 3.97 -25.58
N GLY A 201 17.58 2.91 -26.34
CA GLY A 201 18.33 1.66 -26.31
C GLY A 201 19.63 1.67 -27.12
N GLU A 202 19.87 2.66 -27.99
CA GLU A 202 21.10 2.74 -28.79
C GLU A 202 22.35 3.10 -27.98
N GLY A 203 22.19 3.46 -26.70
CA GLY A 203 23.27 3.75 -25.76
C GLY A 203 23.18 5.15 -25.14
N GLY A 204 24.08 5.45 -24.20
CA GLY A 204 24.13 6.75 -23.52
C GLY A 204 23.17 6.92 -22.33
N GLN A 205 22.22 5.98 -22.13
CA GLN A 205 21.27 5.94 -21.00
C GLN A 205 21.39 4.65 -20.17
N GLU A 206 22.60 4.09 -20.10
CA GLU A 206 22.90 2.89 -19.33
C GLU A 206 22.95 3.13 -17.82
N TRP A 207 22.71 2.07 -17.05
CA TRP A 207 22.94 2.09 -15.60
C TRP A 207 24.44 2.22 -15.29
N GLY A 208 24.78 3.15 -14.39
CA GLY A 208 26.14 3.34 -13.87
C GLY A 208 26.55 2.36 -12.77
N GLY A 209 25.81 1.26 -12.59
CA GLY A 209 25.82 0.42 -11.39
C GLY A 209 24.65 0.75 -10.48
N TYR A 210 24.83 0.58 -9.17
CA TYR A 210 23.82 0.94 -8.16
C TYR A 210 24.32 2.07 -7.26
N VAL A 211 23.38 2.82 -6.69
CA VAL A 211 23.66 3.81 -5.64
C VAL A 211 24.24 3.09 -4.41
N ASP A 212 25.25 3.68 -3.75
CA ASP A 212 25.78 3.12 -2.50
C ASP A 212 24.71 3.20 -1.40
N TYR A 213 24.60 2.17 -0.58
CA TYR A 213 23.69 2.17 0.57
C TYR A 213 23.96 3.29 1.57
N ASP A 214 25.20 3.77 1.66
CA ASP A 214 25.54 4.90 2.53
C ASP A 214 25.11 6.24 1.93
N ASP A 215 24.83 6.29 0.62
CA ASP A 215 24.23 7.44 -0.02
C ASP A 215 22.70 7.41 0.18
N LEU A 216 22.02 6.27 0.08
CA LEU A 216 20.56 6.20 0.26
C LEU A 216 20.05 6.94 1.53
N PRO A 217 18.90 7.64 1.43
CA PRO A 217 18.34 8.38 2.56
C PRO A 217 18.05 7.42 3.72
N GLN A 218 18.54 7.79 4.90
CA GLN A 218 18.49 6.94 6.08
C GLN A 218 18.62 7.80 7.35
N ALA A 219 18.16 7.26 8.47
CA ALA A 219 18.25 7.94 9.75
C ALA A 219 18.64 6.98 10.87
N VAL A 220 19.44 7.46 11.82
CA VAL A 220 19.71 6.80 13.09
C VAL A 220 19.59 7.86 14.19
N ASP A 221 18.78 7.58 15.20
CA ASP A 221 18.53 8.46 16.35
C ASP A 221 18.30 9.93 15.95
N PRO A 222 17.32 10.21 15.05
CA PRO A 222 17.05 11.57 14.62
C PRO A 222 16.65 12.46 15.80
N ALA A 223 17.00 13.74 15.74
CA ALA A 223 16.71 14.70 16.81
C ALA A 223 15.20 14.84 17.11
N ALA A 224 14.32 14.49 16.17
CA ALA A 224 12.88 14.44 16.35
C ALA A 224 12.43 13.39 17.38
N GLY A 225 13.26 12.39 17.70
CA GLY A 225 12.95 11.34 18.67
C GLY A 225 11.99 10.25 18.17
N PHE A 226 11.57 10.31 16.91
CA PHE A 226 10.75 9.29 16.26
C PHE A 226 11.12 9.12 14.78
N ILE A 227 10.68 8.01 14.21
CA ILE A 227 10.72 7.71 12.77
C ILE A 227 9.32 7.24 12.37
N ALA A 228 8.77 7.82 11.30
CA ALA A 228 7.51 7.39 10.71
C ALA A 228 7.68 7.24 9.20
N THR A 229 7.14 6.15 8.64
CA THR A 229 7.12 5.91 7.20
C THR A 229 5.73 5.38 6.85
N ALA A 230 5.09 5.93 5.82
CA ALA A 230 3.79 5.47 5.33
C ALA A 230 3.74 5.47 3.80
N ASN A 231 4.80 4.94 3.18
CA ASN A 231 5.03 4.94 1.73
C ASN A 231 5.10 6.33 1.09
N ASN A 232 5.19 7.38 1.89
CA ASN A 232 5.29 8.76 1.44
C ASN A 232 6.63 9.03 0.74
N ASP A 233 6.69 10.17 0.04
CA ASP A 233 7.94 10.74 -0.45
C ASP A 233 8.92 10.86 0.72
N MET A 234 10.08 10.22 0.58
CA MET A 234 11.03 10.03 1.66
C MET A 234 12.05 11.16 1.80
N THR A 235 12.26 11.94 0.73
CA THR A 235 13.18 13.08 0.71
C THR A 235 12.45 14.42 0.60
N GLY A 236 11.18 14.40 0.19
CA GLY A 236 10.41 15.59 -0.13
C GLY A 236 10.71 16.14 -1.52
N ALA A 237 11.54 15.46 -2.31
CA ALA A 237 11.97 15.89 -3.63
C ALA A 237 11.13 15.29 -4.77
N PHE A 238 10.46 14.15 -4.55
CA PHE A 238 9.74 13.45 -5.62
C PHE A 238 8.66 14.32 -6.28
N TRP A 239 7.95 15.14 -5.49
CA TRP A 239 6.83 15.95 -5.99
C TRP A 239 7.21 17.32 -6.56
N ASP A 240 8.50 17.68 -6.64
CA ASP A 240 8.91 19.00 -7.13
C ASP A 240 9.15 19.07 -8.66
N GLY A 241 9.11 17.91 -9.33
CA GLY A 241 9.23 17.77 -10.78
C GLY A 241 10.65 17.92 -11.34
N ASP A 242 11.68 17.92 -10.49
CA ASP A 242 13.08 18.03 -10.87
C ASP A 242 13.89 16.75 -10.49
N PRO A 243 14.23 15.88 -11.45
CA PRO A 243 14.96 14.63 -11.17
C PRO A 243 16.40 14.87 -10.69
N THR A 244 16.90 16.11 -10.74
CA THR A 244 18.31 16.43 -10.56
C THR A 244 18.62 17.04 -9.19
N ASN A 245 17.59 17.35 -8.40
CA ASN A 245 17.75 18.06 -7.12
C ASN A 245 17.47 17.19 -5.89
N GLU A 246 17.17 15.89 -6.06
CA GLU A 246 16.98 14.94 -4.96
C GLU A 246 18.27 14.71 -4.13
N GLY A 247 19.37 15.40 -4.48
CA GLY A 247 20.70 15.24 -3.89
C GLY A 247 21.39 13.95 -4.31
N GLN A 248 20.66 13.04 -4.98
CA GLN A 248 21.06 11.72 -5.49
C GLN A 248 20.23 11.35 -6.72
N ALA A 249 20.53 10.23 -7.38
CA ALA A 249 19.76 9.73 -8.52
C ALA A 249 18.27 9.62 -8.19
N ALA A 250 17.37 9.91 -9.13
CA ALA A 250 15.93 9.77 -8.96
C ALA A 250 15.57 8.43 -8.31
N LEU A 251 15.13 8.47 -7.05
CA LEU A 251 15.01 7.28 -6.21
C LEU A 251 13.65 6.61 -6.34
N GLN A 252 12.58 7.38 -6.53
CA GLN A 252 11.19 6.91 -6.54
C GLN A 252 10.53 7.21 -7.89
N THR A 253 9.60 6.36 -8.32
CA THR A 253 8.69 6.61 -9.47
C THR A 253 7.24 6.83 -9.06
N ASP A 254 6.93 6.60 -7.78
CA ASP A 254 5.62 6.82 -7.18
C ASP A 254 5.82 7.10 -5.68
N ALA A 255 4.80 7.66 -5.02
CA ALA A 255 4.75 7.79 -3.58
C ALA A 255 3.31 7.92 -3.11
N ALA A 256 3.02 7.46 -1.89
CA ALA A 256 1.76 7.80 -1.26
C ALA A 256 1.68 9.31 -1.00
N ALA A 257 0.47 9.88 -1.10
CA ALA A 257 0.19 11.31 -0.99
C ALA A 257 0.55 12.00 0.35
N GLY A 258 1.06 11.25 1.34
CA GLY A 258 1.55 11.80 2.60
C GLY A 258 0.52 11.96 3.72
N TYR A 259 -0.80 11.87 3.44
CA TYR A 259 -1.85 12.01 4.47
C TYR A 259 -1.66 11.05 5.66
N ARG A 260 -1.44 9.76 5.41
CA ARG A 260 -1.20 8.78 6.49
C ARG A 260 0.02 9.12 7.32
N HIS A 261 1.13 9.48 6.66
CA HIS A 261 2.36 9.87 7.33
C HIS A 261 2.12 11.08 8.23
N GLU A 262 1.46 12.11 7.71
CA GLU A 262 1.12 13.29 8.49
C GLU A 262 0.24 12.96 9.69
N ARG A 263 -0.80 12.14 9.52
CA ARG A 263 -1.69 11.73 10.61
C ARG A 263 -0.95 10.93 11.68
N ILE A 264 -0.05 10.03 11.28
CA ILE A 264 0.82 9.29 12.19
C ILE A 264 1.72 10.26 12.98
N VAL A 265 2.32 11.25 12.32
CA VAL A 265 3.16 12.26 12.99
C VAL A 265 2.34 13.11 13.96
N GLN A 266 1.13 13.53 13.60
CA GLN A 266 0.21 14.22 14.52
C GLN A 266 -0.09 13.35 15.76
N GLY A 267 -0.39 12.06 15.56
CA GLY A 267 -0.65 11.12 16.66
C GLY A 267 0.56 10.90 17.57
N ILE A 268 1.76 10.79 17.00
CA ILE A 268 3.01 10.63 17.75
C ILE A 268 3.36 11.91 18.52
N THR A 269 3.22 13.08 17.91
CA THR A 269 3.65 14.36 18.51
C THR A 269 2.62 14.98 19.45
N ALA A 270 1.37 14.52 19.43
CA ALA A 270 0.32 14.98 20.33
C ALA A 270 0.53 14.56 21.80
N ARG A 271 1.47 13.66 22.08
CA ARG A 271 1.75 13.14 23.43
C ARG A 271 3.15 12.54 23.53
N ASP A 272 3.69 12.50 24.75
CA ASP A 272 5.03 11.98 25.04
C ASP A 272 5.01 10.59 25.74
N ASP A 273 3.83 10.11 26.15
CA ASP A 273 3.65 8.93 27.00
C ASP A 273 3.23 7.68 26.22
N HIS A 274 3.90 7.42 25.10
CA HIS A 274 3.58 6.28 24.23
C HIS A 274 3.72 4.93 24.94
N THR A 275 2.68 4.12 24.81
CA THR A 275 2.60 2.72 25.22
C THR A 275 2.26 1.83 24.03
N ARG A 276 2.31 0.51 24.23
CA ARG A 276 1.81 -0.45 23.23
C ARG A 276 0.34 -0.18 22.88
N ASP A 277 -0.47 0.18 23.87
CA ASP A 277 -1.91 0.39 23.67
C ASP A 277 -2.18 1.69 22.90
N THR A 278 -1.46 2.79 23.21
CA THR A 278 -1.61 4.03 22.43
C THR A 278 -1.18 3.84 20.98
N MET A 279 -0.18 2.98 20.73
CA MET A 279 0.25 2.61 19.38
C MET A 279 -0.80 1.75 18.66
N ASN A 280 -1.42 0.78 19.34
CA ASN A 280 -2.53 0.01 18.76
C ASN A 280 -3.73 0.92 18.44
N THR A 281 -4.01 1.94 19.26
CA THR A 281 -5.03 2.96 18.93
C THR A 281 -4.64 3.74 17.67
N LEU A 282 -3.38 4.15 17.52
CA LEU A 282 -2.93 4.88 16.33
C LEU A 282 -3.02 4.02 15.05
N LEU A 283 -2.74 2.72 15.13
CA LEU A 283 -2.91 1.79 13.99
C LEU A 283 -4.39 1.60 13.58
N ALA A 284 -5.33 2.02 14.42
CA ALA A 284 -6.78 2.00 14.14
C ALA A 284 -7.36 3.42 13.97
N ASP A 285 -6.53 4.42 13.70
CA ASP A 285 -6.99 5.79 13.49
C ASP A 285 -7.66 5.93 12.11
N VAL A 286 -8.93 6.34 12.13
CA VAL A 286 -9.82 6.43 10.97
C VAL A 286 -10.10 7.88 10.57
N HIS A 287 -9.25 8.81 11.00
CA HIS A 287 -9.40 10.22 10.67
C HIS A 287 -9.01 10.50 9.22
N SER A 288 -9.91 11.11 8.46
CA SER A 288 -9.72 11.42 7.04
C SER A 288 -9.14 12.82 6.83
N LEU A 289 -7.80 12.95 6.83
CA LEU A 289 -7.13 14.23 6.52
C LEU A 289 -7.46 14.73 5.10
N VAL A 290 -7.72 13.82 4.16
CA VAL A 290 -8.17 14.19 2.81
C VAL A 290 -9.57 14.80 2.86
N GLY A 291 -10.48 14.23 3.65
CA GLY A 291 -11.81 14.77 3.88
C GLY A 291 -11.76 16.13 4.55
N GLU A 292 -10.94 16.27 5.59
CA GLU A 292 -10.72 17.53 6.32
C GLU A 292 -10.30 18.67 5.40
N ARG A 293 -9.41 18.38 4.43
CA ARG A 293 -8.87 19.40 3.51
C ARG A 293 -9.80 19.70 2.34
N MET A 294 -10.44 18.69 1.77
CA MET A 294 -11.29 18.85 0.59
C MET A 294 -12.68 19.39 0.93
N THR A 295 -13.22 19.08 2.10
CA THR A 295 -14.61 19.45 2.44
C THR A 295 -14.83 20.97 2.47
N PRO A 296 -13.96 21.80 3.10
CA PRO A 296 -14.17 23.24 3.13
C PRO A 296 -14.29 23.92 1.75
N PRO A 297 -13.36 23.74 0.78
CA PRO A 297 -13.51 24.35 -0.53
C PRO A 297 -14.72 23.82 -1.31
N LEU A 298 -15.11 22.55 -1.12
CA LEU A 298 -16.31 21.99 -1.75
C LEU A 298 -17.60 22.63 -1.20
N LEU A 299 -17.70 22.81 0.12
CA LEU A 299 -18.83 23.50 0.75
C LEU A 299 -18.91 24.97 0.32
N MET A 300 -17.76 25.64 0.22
CA MET A 300 -17.69 27.01 -0.29
C MET A 300 -18.14 27.10 -1.76
N ALA A 301 -17.79 26.12 -2.59
CA ALA A 301 -18.17 26.12 -4.00
C ALA A 301 -19.69 26.04 -4.21
N VAL A 302 -20.41 25.34 -3.32
CA VAL A 302 -21.88 25.17 -3.43
C VAL A 302 -22.70 26.18 -2.63
N ASP A 303 -22.06 27.09 -1.88
CA ASP A 303 -22.77 28.13 -1.14
C ASP A 303 -23.44 29.13 -2.09
N GLY A 304 -24.77 29.03 -2.22
CA GLY A 304 -25.55 29.83 -3.16
C GLY A 304 -25.38 29.44 -4.62
N ALA A 305 -24.76 28.30 -4.93
CA ALA A 305 -24.59 27.82 -6.30
C ALA A 305 -25.95 27.46 -6.94
N PRO A 306 -26.18 27.81 -8.20
CA PRO A 306 -27.35 27.34 -8.93
C PRO A 306 -27.25 25.82 -9.16
N GLY A 307 -28.39 25.14 -9.18
CA GLY A 307 -28.47 23.73 -9.58
C GLY A 307 -28.35 22.71 -8.45
N LEU A 308 -28.00 23.09 -7.22
CA LEU A 308 -28.04 22.17 -6.07
C LEU A 308 -29.50 21.84 -5.70
N ASP A 309 -29.87 20.56 -5.75
CA ASP A 309 -31.22 20.08 -5.45
C ASP A 309 -31.38 19.61 -4.00
N ALA A 310 -32.53 19.03 -3.66
CA ALA A 310 -32.81 18.57 -2.30
C ALA A 310 -31.93 17.38 -1.86
N ALA A 311 -31.57 16.49 -2.79
CA ALA A 311 -30.70 15.35 -2.50
C ALA A 311 -29.25 15.82 -2.31
N GLY A 312 -28.78 16.73 -3.18
CA GLY A 312 -27.47 17.36 -3.04
C GLY A 312 -27.34 18.21 -1.77
N ALA A 313 -28.41 18.89 -1.35
CA ALA A 313 -28.43 19.64 -0.10
C ALA A 313 -28.21 18.74 1.13
N LYS A 314 -28.74 17.51 1.13
CA LYS A 314 -28.49 16.54 2.21
C LYS A 314 -27.03 16.11 2.27
N VAL A 315 -26.37 15.91 1.12
CA VAL A 315 -24.93 15.62 1.04
C VAL A 315 -24.10 16.79 1.59
N ARG A 316 -24.42 18.02 1.18
CA ARG A 316 -23.78 19.24 1.72
C ARG A 316 -23.92 19.31 3.23
N ASP A 317 -25.12 19.06 3.77
CA ASP A 317 -25.39 19.17 5.20
C ASP A 317 -24.67 18.05 6.00
N ALA A 318 -24.60 16.83 5.45
CA ALA A 318 -23.81 15.74 6.00
C ALA A 318 -22.31 16.09 6.08
N LEU A 319 -21.75 16.65 5.01
CA LEU A 319 -20.35 17.09 4.96
C LEU A 319 -20.07 18.26 5.93
N ALA A 320 -21.00 19.20 6.06
CA ALA A 320 -20.88 20.33 6.96
C ALA A 320 -20.91 19.93 8.45
N ALA A 321 -21.57 18.81 8.77
CA ALA A 321 -21.63 18.26 10.12
C ALA A 321 -20.50 17.26 10.44
N TRP A 322 -19.71 16.88 9.44
CA TRP A 322 -18.69 15.84 9.57
C TRP A 322 -17.49 16.32 10.39
N ASP A 323 -17.05 15.49 11.34
CA ASP A 323 -15.83 15.68 12.13
C ASP A 323 -14.58 15.00 11.51
N PHE A 324 -14.74 14.49 10.29
CA PHE A 324 -13.72 13.80 9.50
C PHE A 324 -13.33 12.41 10.01
N GLU A 325 -14.00 11.87 11.02
CA GLU A 325 -13.84 10.48 11.42
C GLU A 325 -14.63 9.55 10.50
N CYS A 326 -14.11 8.36 10.22
CA CYS A 326 -14.75 7.35 9.37
C CYS A 326 -15.13 6.05 10.11
N PRO A 327 -15.95 6.11 11.18
CA PRO A 327 -16.51 4.91 11.75
C PRO A 327 -17.60 4.33 10.82
N SER A 328 -17.78 3.02 10.88
CA SER A 328 -18.85 2.29 10.18
C SER A 328 -20.25 2.78 10.55
N GLY A 329 -20.42 3.33 11.75
CA GLY A 329 -21.71 3.79 12.27
C GLY A 329 -22.66 2.66 12.65
N LEU A 330 -22.14 1.44 12.83
CA LEU A 330 -22.89 0.26 13.23
C LEU A 330 -22.22 -0.39 14.45
N ASP A 331 -23.02 -0.89 15.39
CA ASP A 331 -22.58 -1.75 16.48
C ASP A 331 -22.69 -3.22 16.05
N GLY A 332 -21.55 -3.93 16.06
CA GLY A 332 -21.41 -5.30 15.57
C GLY A 332 -20.68 -5.40 14.23
N VAL A 333 -19.98 -6.52 14.03
CA VAL A 333 -19.16 -6.77 12.82
C VAL A 333 -19.91 -7.51 11.70
N ASP A 334 -20.96 -8.26 12.05
CA ASP A 334 -21.75 -9.04 11.09
C ASP A 334 -22.81 -8.12 10.45
N LEU A 335 -22.69 -7.84 9.14
CA LEU A 335 -23.51 -6.84 8.43
C LEU A 335 -25.02 -7.03 8.59
N ASP A 336 -25.48 -8.29 8.59
CA ASP A 336 -26.91 -8.63 8.67
C ASP A 336 -27.52 -8.36 10.05
N THR A 337 -26.71 -8.32 11.10
CA THR A 337 -27.17 -8.18 12.50
C THR A 337 -26.70 -6.90 13.17
N ALA A 338 -25.75 -6.20 12.58
CA ALA A 338 -25.22 -4.95 13.10
C ALA A 338 -26.30 -3.86 13.13
N THR A 339 -26.34 -3.09 14.22
CA THR A 339 -27.37 -2.07 14.46
C THR A 339 -26.79 -0.66 14.40
N PRO A 340 -27.51 0.35 13.84
CA PRO A 340 -27.05 1.73 13.83
C PRO A 340 -26.69 2.26 15.23
N VAL A 341 -25.60 3.02 15.32
CA VAL A 341 -25.26 3.81 16.52
C VAL A 341 -25.84 5.23 16.42
N ASP A 342 -25.95 5.90 17.58
CA ASP A 342 -26.42 7.28 17.71
C ASP A 342 -25.29 8.25 18.10
N GLY A 343 -25.55 9.56 18.04
CA GLY A 343 -24.61 10.60 18.48
C GLY A 343 -23.47 10.89 17.51
N ASP A 344 -22.32 11.29 18.03
CA ASP A 344 -21.20 11.79 17.20
C ASP A 344 -20.70 10.73 16.21
N ALA A 345 -20.60 9.46 16.62
CA ALA A 345 -20.23 8.35 15.73
C ALA A 345 -21.22 8.15 14.57
N ALA A 346 -22.50 8.46 14.81
CA ALA A 346 -23.56 8.41 13.81
C ALA A 346 -23.35 9.52 12.77
N THR A 347 -23.14 10.75 13.24
CA THR A 347 -22.86 11.93 12.40
C THR A 347 -21.57 11.75 11.60
N ALA A 348 -20.50 11.26 12.24
CA ALA A 348 -19.22 10.94 11.61
C ALA A 348 -19.39 9.94 10.46
N SER A 349 -20.14 8.87 10.69
CA SER A 349 -20.41 7.85 9.68
C SER A 349 -21.21 8.37 8.48
N ILE A 350 -22.20 9.24 8.71
CA ILE A 350 -22.99 9.88 7.65
C ILE A 350 -22.11 10.79 6.79
N GLY A 351 -21.29 11.62 7.43
CA GLY A 351 -20.33 12.49 6.75
C GLY A 351 -19.30 11.69 5.93
N CYS A 352 -18.75 10.63 6.50
CA CYS A 352 -17.81 9.74 5.82
C CYS A 352 -18.45 9.06 4.60
N ALA A 353 -19.68 8.55 4.72
CA ALA A 353 -20.42 7.96 3.60
C ALA A 353 -20.69 9.01 2.50
N ALA A 354 -21.16 10.21 2.87
CA ALA A 354 -21.40 11.30 1.95
C ALA A 354 -20.14 11.69 1.16
N PHE A 355 -19.00 11.82 1.84
CA PHE A 355 -17.71 12.14 1.22
C PHE A 355 -17.25 11.05 0.24
N HIS A 356 -17.29 9.78 0.66
CA HIS A 356 -16.80 8.67 -0.17
C HIS A 356 -17.70 8.37 -1.37
N VAL A 357 -19.01 8.66 -1.29
CA VAL A 357 -19.93 8.57 -2.43
C VAL A 357 -19.75 9.76 -3.38
N LEU A 358 -19.51 10.97 -2.85
CA LEU A 358 -19.28 12.18 -3.63
C LEU A 358 -17.98 12.10 -4.44
N LEU A 359 -16.89 11.64 -3.83
CA LEU A 359 -15.55 11.72 -4.42
C LEU A 359 -15.42 11.11 -5.83
N PRO A 360 -15.82 9.86 -6.12
CA PRO A 360 -15.74 9.31 -7.48
C PRO A 360 -16.68 10.03 -8.45
N ARG A 361 -17.85 10.49 -8.00
CA ARG A 361 -18.79 11.26 -8.85
C ARG A 361 -18.22 12.61 -9.21
N LEU A 362 -17.49 13.23 -8.30
CA LEU A 362 -16.85 14.50 -8.52
C LEU A 362 -15.64 14.37 -9.45
N VAL A 363 -14.86 13.29 -9.33
CA VAL A 363 -13.80 12.95 -10.31
C VAL A 363 -14.40 12.75 -11.70
N ASP A 364 -15.47 11.95 -11.80
CA ASP A 364 -16.14 11.69 -13.08
C ASP A 364 -16.70 12.98 -13.69
N ALA A 365 -17.38 13.81 -12.89
CA ALA A 365 -18.01 15.05 -13.37
C ALA A 365 -17.00 16.14 -13.77
N ALA A 366 -15.75 16.05 -13.31
CA ALA A 366 -14.71 17.05 -13.60
C ALA A 366 -13.68 16.60 -14.64
N MET A 367 -13.57 15.30 -14.95
CA MET A 367 -12.45 14.80 -15.76
C MET A 367 -12.83 13.76 -16.81
N ALA A 368 -14.08 13.28 -16.82
CA ALA A 368 -14.46 12.18 -17.72
C ALA A 368 -14.51 12.60 -19.19
N ASP A 369 -14.82 13.86 -19.46
CA ASP A 369 -14.99 14.42 -20.81
C ASP A 369 -13.64 14.68 -21.49
N GLU A 370 -12.62 15.22 -20.80
CA GLU A 370 -11.29 15.40 -21.42
C GLU A 370 -10.53 14.07 -21.58
N LEU A 371 -10.90 13.06 -20.79
CA LEU A 371 -10.38 11.70 -20.92
C LEU A 371 -11.19 10.84 -21.89
N ALA A 372 -12.29 11.36 -22.45
CA ALA A 372 -13.11 10.63 -23.40
C ALA A 372 -12.33 10.34 -24.69
N GLY A 373 -12.10 9.05 -24.97
CA GLY A 373 -11.43 8.59 -26.19
C GLY A 373 -9.95 8.23 -26.04
N SER A 374 -9.36 8.34 -24.85
CA SER A 374 -8.04 7.73 -24.60
C SER A 374 -8.14 6.20 -24.49
N GLU A 375 -7.48 5.45 -25.38
CA GLU A 375 -7.40 3.97 -25.29
C GLU A 375 -6.45 3.48 -24.18
N LEU A 376 -5.50 4.32 -23.75
CA LEU A 376 -4.76 4.09 -22.52
C LEU A 376 -5.71 4.33 -21.34
N ILE A 377 -5.60 3.50 -20.31
CA ILE A 377 -6.24 3.68 -19.01
C ILE A 377 -5.58 4.91 -18.34
N ALA A 378 -5.76 6.09 -18.91
CA ALA A 378 -5.30 7.37 -18.40
C ALA A 378 -6.43 7.89 -17.52
N ARG A 379 -6.65 7.23 -16.37
CA ARG A 379 -7.59 7.75 -15.37
C ARG A 379 -6.80 8.60 -14.39
N PRO A 380 -7.34 9.75 -13.96
CA PRO A 380 -6.60 10.64 -13.10
C PRO A 380 -6.23 9.89 -11.84
N PHE A 381 -4.95 9.93 -11.47
CA PHE A 381 -4.57 9.54 -10.13
C PHE A 381 -5.41 10.37 -9.15
N LEU A 382 -6.02 9.74 -8.14
CA LEU A 382 -6.86 10.43 -7.16
C LEU A 382 -6.14 11.65 -6.55
N VAL A 383 -4.81 11.57 -6.41
CA VAL A 383 -3.93 12.66 -5.98
C VAL A 383 -4.00 13.88 -6.90
N SER A 384 -4.02 13.68 -8.22
CA SER A 384 -4.18 14.76 -9.21
C SER A 384 -5.51 15.48 -9.02
N PHE A 385 -6.59 14.73 -8.78
CA PHE A 385 -7.89 15.31 -8.50
C PHE A 385 -7.93 16.06 -7.16
N ILE A 386 -7.30 15.52 -6.12
CA ILE A 386 -7.16 16.24 -4.84
C ILE A 386 -6.42 17.57 -5.04
N ASN A 387 -5.37 17.58 -5.88
CA ASN A 387 -4.67 18.80 -6.24
C ASN A 387 -5.53 19.75 -7.07
N LEU A 388 -6.41 19.28 -7.95
CA LEU A 388 -7.37 20.14 -8.66
C LEU A 388 -8.25 20.94 -7.69
N VAL A 389 -8.71 20.30 -6.60
CA VAL A 389 -9.54 20.95 -5.58
C VAL A 389 -8.72 21.88 -4.67
N LEU A 390 -7.53 21.45 -4.23
CA LEU A 390 -6.76 22.16 -3.20
C LEU A 390 -5.73 23.16 -3.75
N ARG A 391 -5.19 22.87 -4.93
CA ARG A 391 -4.02 23.53 -5.55
C ARG A 391 -4.17 23.53 -7.08
N PRO A 392 -5.26 24.11 -7.65
CA PRO A 392 -5.48 24.10 -9.10
C PRO A 392 -4.33 24.79 -9.86
N ASP A 393 -3.61 25.71 -9.23
CA ASP A 393 -2.41 26.36 -9.76
C ASP A 393 -1.22 25.42 -10.01
N ALA A 394 -1.23 24.23 -9.41
CA ALA A 394 -0.22 23.20 -9.61
C ALA A 394 -0.47 22.33 -10.87
N LEU A 395 -1.63 22.44 -11.50
CA LEU A 395 -2.00 21.66 -12.70
C LEU A 395 -1.90 22.52 -13.96
N GLN A 396 -1.47 21.91 -15.08
CA GLN A 396 -1.31 22.64 -16.35
C GLN A 396 -2.60 23.24 -16.89
N LEU A 397 -3.72 22.50 -16.82
CA LEU A 397 -5.05 23.01 -17.21
C LEU A 397 -5.77 23.71 -16.05
N GLY A 398 -5.31 23.54 -14.81
CA GLY A 398 -5.84 24.24 -13.63
C GLY A 398 -7.36 24.22 -13.52
N ALA A 399 -7.98 25.41 -13.54
CA ALA A 399 -9.43 25.55 -13.41
C ALA A 399 -10.22 25.13 -14.65
N ASP A 400 -9.56 24.90 -15.79
CA ASP A 400 -10.21 24.47 -17.04
C ASP A 400 -10.73 23.03 -16.92
N TRP A 401 -10.21 22.22 -15.98
CA TRP A 401 -10.74 20.89 -15.61
C TRP A 401 -12.12 20.95 -14.91
N TRP A 402 -12.80 22.09 -14.86
CA TRP A 402 -14.15 22.19 -14.30
C TRP A 402 -15.19 22.52 -15.37
N ASP A 403 -14.76 22.60 -16.62
CA ASP A 403 -15.61 22.88 -17.77
C ASP A 403 -15.97 21.56 -18.47
N ASP A 404 -17.25 21.25 -18.63
CA ASP A 404 -17.65 20.06 -19.40
C ASP A 404 -17.63 20.45 -20.89
N VAL A 405 -16.57 20.04 -21.60
CA VAL A 405 -16.38 20.45 -23.00
C VAL A 405 -17.40 19.84 -23.96
N ALA A 406 -18.28 18.95 -23.47
CA ALA A 406 -19.41 18.42 -24.22
C ALA A 406 -20.65 19.33 -24.20
N THR A 407 -20.65 20.39 -23.38
CA THR A 407 -21.75 21.37 -23.33
C THR A 407 -21.41 22.67 -24.06
N ASP A 408 -22.44 23.48 -24.34
CA ASP A 408 -22.28 24.81 -24.95
C ASP A 408 -22.03 25.91 -23.89
N GLU A 409 -22.29 25.63 -22.61
CA GLU A 409 -22.04 26.55 -21.50
C GLU A 409 -20.65 26.28 -20.93
N VAL A 410 -20.00 27.31 -20.36
CA VAL A 410 -18.73 27.09 -19.66
C VAL A 410 -19.03 26.88 -18.20
N GLU A 411 -18.90 25.65 -17.72
CA GLU A 411 -19.07 25.33 -16.32
C GLU A 411 -17.84 25.77 -15.50
N GLY A 412 -18.06 25.91 -14.19
CA GLY A 412 -16.97 26.07 -13.24
C GLY A 412 -17.24 25.22 -12.02
N MET A 413 -16.24 25.15 -11.13
CA MET A 413 -16.28 24.33 -9.93
C MET A 413 -17.63 24.35 -9.16
N PRO A 414 -18.31 25.50 -8.94
CA PRO A 414 -19.62 25.52 -8.30
C PRO A 414 -20.69 24.63 -8.95
N ALA A 415 -20.77 24.66 -10.29
CA ALA A 415 -21.78 23.91 -11.05
C ALA A 415 -21.47 22.41 -11.04
N ILE A 416 -20.20 22.04 -11.27
CA ILE A 416 -19.75 20.64 -11.24
C ILE A 416 -19.89 20.03 -9.85
N VAL A 417 -19.50 20.75 -8.79
CA VAL A 417 -19.65 20.25 -7.42
C VAL A 417 -21.13 20.10 -7.06
N ALA A 418 -22.01 21.03 -7.46
CA ALA A 418 -23.45 20.89 -7.24
C ALA A 418 -24.03 19.67 -7.97
N ALA A 419 -23.67 19.46 -9.23
CA ALA A 419 -24.10 18.29 -10.01
C ALA A 419 -23.63 16.97 -9.38
N ALA A 420 -22.37 16.89 -8.96
CA ALA A 420 -21.81 15.72 -8.29
C ALA A 420 -22.48 15.45 -6.93
N MET A 421 -22.79 16.49 -6.15
CA MET A 421 -23.53 16.35 -4.89
C MET A 421 -24.97 15.85 -5.11
N ASN A 422 -25.66 16.35 -6.13
CA ASN A 422 -27.02 15.87 -6.47
C ASN A 422 -27.00 14.38 -6.82
N ASP A 423 -26.04 13.96 -7.65
CA ASP A 423 -25.85 12.57 -8.04
C ASP A 423 -25.49 11.69 -6.83
N ALA A 424 -24.61 12.17 -5.95
CA ALA A 424 -24.26 11.47 -4.72
C ALA A 424 -25.46 11.31 -3.79
N GLY A 425 -26.27 12.36 -3.63
CA GLY A 425 -27.49 12.36 -2.85
C GLY A 425 -28.51 11.36 -3.40
N ALA A 426 -28.77 11.41 -4.71
CA ALA A 426 -29.69 10.49 -5.37
C ALA A 426 -29.26 9.02 -5.20
N TYR A 427 -27.96 8.74 -5.26
CA TYR A 427 -27.42 7.41 -5.00
C TYR A 427 -27.63 6.97 -3.54
N LEU A 428 -27.33 7.85 -2.57
CA LEU A 428 -27.51 7.54 -1.15
C LEU A 428 -28.99 7.32 -0.80
N GLU A 429 -29.88 8.16 -1.32
CA GLU A 429 -31.33 8.01 -1.16
C GLU A 429 -31.85 6.69 -1.72
N THR A 430 -31.35 6.30 -2.89
CA THR A 430 -31.75 5.05 -3.56
C THR A 430 -31.20 3.82 -2.83
N THR A 431 -29.95 3.90 -2.36
CA THR A 431 -29.20 2.74 -1.83
C THR A 431 -29.47 2.50 -0.36
N LEU A 432 -29.53 3.57 0.45
CA LEU A 432 -29.61 3.50 1.91
C LEU A 432 -30.93 4.03 2.46
N GLY A 433 -31.59 4.94 1.74
CA GLY A 433 -32.89 5.49 2.09
C GLY A 433 -32.91 7.02 2.07
N ASP A 434 -34.10 7.59 1.93
CA ASP A 434 -34.33 9.04 1.82
C ASP A 434 -33.86 9.83 3.06
N ASP A 435 -33.91 9.22 4.24
CA ASP A 435 -33.49 9.81 5.50
C ASP A 435 -31.96 9.70 5.69
N PRO A 436 -31.20 10.81 5.80
CA PRO A 436 -29.76 10.77 6.02
C PRO A 436 -29.31 9.97 7.25
N ASP A 437 -30.17 9.78 8.26
CA ASP A 437 -29.85 8.93 9.42
C ASP A 437 -29.60 7.46 9.04
N THR A 438 -30.03 7.05 7.85
CA THR A 438 -29.79 5.71 7.29
C THR A 438 -28.43 5.58 6.58
N TRP A 439 -27.73 6.68 6.29
CA TRP A 439 -26.51 6.73 5.48
C TRP A 439 -25.26 6.27 6.25
N ARG A 440 -25.31 5.08 6.84
CA ARG A 440 -24.20 4.50 7.61
C ARG A 440 -23.11 3.98 6.68
N TRP A 441 -21.87 4.42 6.89
CA TRP A 441 -20.72 4.04 6.07
C TRP A 441 -20.54 2.53 5.98
N GLY A 442 -20.68 1.81 7.09
CA GLY A 442 -20.56 0.36 7.17
C GLY A 442 -21.62 -0.44 6.41
N ARG A 443 -22.69 0.20 5.92
CA ARG A 443 -23.66 -0.43 5.00
C ARG A 443 -23.16 -0.47 3.56
N LEU A 444 -22.24 0.42 3.20
CA LEU A 444 -21.59 0.48 1.87
C LEU A 444 -20.21 -0.16 1.93
N HIS A 445 -19.44 0.18 2.96
CA HIS A 445 -18.05 -0.17 3.11
C HIS A 445 -17.88 -1.41 3.97
N THR A 446 -17.61 -2.53 3.29
CA THR A 446 -17.48 -3.83 3.91
C THR A 446 -16.22 -4.54 3.42
N VAL A 447 -15.67 -5.39 4.27
CA VAL A 447 -14.50 -6.20 3.96
C VAL A 447 -14.91 -7.65 3.73
N THR A 448 -14.35 -8.25 2.68
CA THR A 448 -14.46 -9.69 2.41
C THR A 448 -13.07 -10.25 2.17
N LEU A 449 -12.65 -11.21 3.00
CA LEU A 449 -11.40 -11.93 2.75
C LEU A 449 -11.62 -12.92 1.62
N ARG A 450 -10.87 -12.80 0.52
CA ARG A 450 -11.09 -13.63 -0.68
C ARG A 450 -10.13 -14.80 -0.78
N ALA A 451 -10.63 -15.94 -1.26
CA ALA A 451 -9.81 -17.11 -1.58
C ALA A 451 -9.47 -17.11 -3.08
N ASN A 452 -8.51 -16.28 -3.48
CA ASN A 452 -8.22 -15.92 -4.89
C ASN A 452 -8.20 -17.11 -5.87
N LEU A 453 -7.54 -18.23 -5.52
CA LEU A 453 -7.47 -19.41 -6.41
C LEU A 453 -8.85 -20.03 -6.72
N PHE A 454 -9.77 -20.00 -5.76
CA PHE A 454 -11.11 -20.56 -5.91
C PHE A 454 -12.09 -19.53 -6.48
N ASP A 455 -11.94 -18.25 -6.11
CA ASP A 455 -12.74 -17.14 -6.64
C ASP A 455 -12.54 -17.02 -8.16
N ASP A 456 -11.29 -17.09 -8.65
CA ASP A 456 -10.96 -17.08 -10.08
C ASP A 456 -11.51 -18.30 -10.84
N ALA A 457 -11.75 -19.41 -10.12
CA ALA A 457 -12.39 -20.61 -10.65
C ALA A 457 -13.93 -20.59 -10.51
N GLY A 458 -14.51 -19.50 -10.01
CA GLY A 458 -15.95 -19.32 -9.80
C GLY A 458 -16.51 -20.07 -8.58
N ILE A 459 -15.67 -20.37 -7.58
CA ILE A 459 -16.02 -21.08 -6.34
C ILE A 459 -15.82 -20.10 -5.16
N PRO A 460 -16.81 -19.23 -4.87
CA PRO A 460 -16.69 -18.22 -3.82
C PRO A 460 -16.86 -18.78 -2.41
N ASP A 461 -17.14 -20.08 -2.25
CA ASP A 461 -17.45 -20.76 -0.99
C ASP A 461 -16.41 -20.57 0.12
N PHE A 462 -15.18 -20.16 -0.24
CA PHE A 462 -14.06 -19.94 0.67
C PHE A 462 -13.82 -18.47 1.04
N ASN A 463 -14.62 -17.56 0.49
CA ASN A 463 -14.61 -16.16 0.89
C ASN A 463 -15.20 -16.03 2.31
N ASN A 464 -14.66 -15.09 3.09
CA ASN A 464 -15.09 -14.84 4.47
C ASN A 464 -15.54 -13.38 4.62
N GLY A 465 -16.85 -13.18 4.81
CA GLY A 465 -17.51 -11.87 4.79
C GLY A 465 -18.74 -11.85 3.88
N PRO A 466 -19.34 -10.67 3.63
CA PRO A 466 -18.85 -9.34 4.01
C PRO A 466 -19.02 -9.03 5.52
N TYR A 467 -18.06 -8.29 6.07
CA TYR A 467 -18.12 -7.73 7.42
C TYR A 467 -18.11 -6.21 7.40
N VAL A 468 -18.76 -5.61 8.39
CA VAL A 468 -18.68 -4.16 8.64
C VAL A 468 -17.24 -3.80 9.00
N ASN A 469 -16.72 -2.71 8.44
CA ASN A 469 -15.41 -2.18 8.81
C ASN A 469 -15.37 -0.65 8.81
N ASP A 470 -14.48 -0.09 9.61
CA ASP A 470 -14.21 1.35 9.69
C ASP A 470 -13.10 1.77 8.70
N GLY A 471 -12.80 3.06 8.63
CA GLY A 471 -11.73 3.62 7.80
C GLY A 471 -12.19 4.01 6.40
N GLY A 472 -11.27 4.52 5.59
CA GLY A 472 -11.57 4.98 4.24
C GLY A 472 -10.32 5.30 3.44
N TRP A 473 -10.46 6.19 2.45
CA TRP A 473 -9.31 6.66 1.68
C TRP A 473 -8.31 7.38 2.58
N PHE A 474 -7.06 6.89 2.56
CA PHE A 474 -5.89 7.50 3.21
C PHE A 474 -5.96 7.65 4.74
N THR A 475 -6.90 7.00 5.42
CA THR A 475 -6.87 6.84 6.88
C THR A 475 -5.65 6.02 7.31
N VAL A 476 -5.20 6.13 8.57
CA VAL A 476 -4.07 5.33 9.06
C VAL A 476 -4.43 3.85 9.05
N ASP A 477 -5.61 3.52 9.61
CA ASP A 477 -6.26 2.23 9.39
C ASP A 477 -6.80 2.17 7.97
N VAL A 478 -5.96 1.74 7.04
CA VAL A 478 -6.28 1.82 5.61
C VAL A 478 -7.44 0.91 5.26
N ALA A 479 -8.51 1.53 4.77
CA ALA A 479 -9.67 0.84 4.23
C ALA A 479 -10.11 1.52 2.94
N ASN A 480 -9.20 1.62 1.97
CA ASN A 480 -9.50 2.24 0.69
C ASN A 480 -10.63 1.48 -0.03
N PRO A 481 -11.73 2.16 -0.43
CA PRO A 481 -12.74 1.59 -1.31
C PRO A 481 -12.15 1.03 -2.61
N SER A 482 -12.59 -0.16 -3.02
CA SER A 482 -12.09 -0.87 -4.20
C SER A 482 -12.47 -0.20 -5.50
N GLY A 483 -13.66 0.39 -5.52
CA GLY A 483 -14.10 1.29 -6.57
C GLY A 483 -13.34 2.60 -6.46
N MET A 484 -12.17 2.65 -7.11
CA MET A 484 -11.74 3.91 -7.72
C MET A 484 -12.75 4.35 -8.81
N TYR A 485 -13.57 3.39 -9.26
CA TYR A 485 -14.63 3.53 -10.24
C TYR A 485 -15.97 3.26 -9.56
N ARG A 486 -16.65 4.37 -9.27
CA ARG A 486 -18.06 4.55 -8.89
C ARG A 486 -18.84 3.29 -8.42
N ASP A 487 -19.44 3.42 -7.24
CA ASP A 487 -20.43 2.49 -6.65
C ASP A 487 -19.93 1.09 -6.22
N ASP A 488 -18.60 0.86 -6.15
CA ASP A 488 -18.00 -0.25 -5.39
C ASP A 488 -17.25 0.29 -4.17
N TYR A 489 -17.88 0.24 -3.00
CA TYR A 489 -17.26 0.70 -1.75
C TYR A 489 -16.62 -0.43 -0.94
N THR A 490 -16.44 -1.63 -1.50
CA THR A 490 -15.84 -2.74 -0.73
C THR A 490 -14.38 -2.49 -0.40
N GLN A 491 -13.90 -2.93 0.75
CA GLN A 491 -12.48 -2.95 1.09
C GLN A 491 -11.85 -4.26 0.60
N ARG A 492 -10.87 -4.17 -0.29
CA ARG A 492 -10.06 -5.32 -0.76
C ARG A 492 -8.64 -5.33 -0.23
N SER A 493 -8.15 -4.18 0.27
CA SER A 493 -6.82 -4.04 0.86
C SER A 493 -6.89 -3.24 2.16
N GLY A 494 -5.92 -3.46 3.03
CA GLY A 494 -5.83 -2.81 4.34
C GLY A 494 -4.75 -3.47 5.21
N PRO A 495 -4.75 -3.25 6.53
CA PRO A 495 -3.82 -3.88 7.46
C PRO A 495 -3.83 -5.40 7.37
N SER A 496 -2.88 -5.94 6.62
CA SER A 496 -2.72 -7.38 6.45
C SER A 496 -2.20 -8.05 7.73
N MET A 497 -1.66 -7.26 8.66
CA MET A 497 -1.46 -7.57 10.07
C MET A 497 -1.32 -6.24 10.83
N ARG A 498 -1.45 -6.24 12.16
CA ARG A 498 -1.05 -5.10 13.02
C ARG A 498 -0.11 -5.58 14.11
N PHE A 499 0.97 -4.84 14.35
CA PHE A 499 2.04 -5.22 15.28
C PHE A 499 2.51 -4.03 16.11
N ALA A 500 2.61 -4.21 17.42
CA ALA A 500 3.16 -3.20 18.33
C ALA A 500 4.00 -3.86 19.42
N CYS A 501 5.13 -3.25 19.78
CA CYS A 501 6.06 -3.76 20.78
C CYS A 501 6.45 -2.70 21.79
N ASP A 502 6.54 -3.11 23.06
CA ASP A 502 7.25 -2.38 24.09
C ASP A 502 8.58 -3.09 24.41
N LEU A 503 9.69 -2.47 23.95
CA LEU A 503 11.04 -2.95 24.19
C LEU A 503 11.53 -2.69 25.64
N ARG A 504 10.83 -1.87 26.43
CA ARG A 504 11.20 -1.54 27.82
C ARG A 504 10.71 -2.57 28.84
N ALA A 505 9.73 -3.41 28.48
CA ALA A 505 9.16 -4.42 29.39
C ALA A 505 10.25 -5.32 30.02
N GLU A 506 10.15 -5.67 31.31
CA GLU A 506 11.24 -6.32 32.08
C GLU A 506 11.56 -7.80 31.72
N THR A 507 11.41 -8.17 30.46
CA THR A 507 11.65 -9.49 29.86
C THR A 507 10.46 -10.46 30.02
N PRO A 508 9.92 -11.00 28.92
CA PRO A 508 10.32 -10.76 27.52
C PRO A 508 9.95 -9.35 27.03
N VAL A 509 10.45 -8.98 25.85
CA VAL A 509 9.83 -7.90 25.05
C VAL A 509 8.34 -8.21 24.94
N ALA A 510 7.48 -7.20 25.17
CA ALA A 510 6.04 -7.37 25.15
C ALA A 510 5.48 -6.85 23.83
N CYS A 511 5.07 -7.76 22.95
CA CYS A 511 4.49 -7.42 21.65
C CYS A 511 3.07 -7.94 21.50
N THR A 512 2.29 -7.23 20.69
CA THR A 512 0.96 -7.64 20.24
C THR A 512 0.94 -7.85 18.74
N LEU A 513 0.08 -8.76 18.29
CA LEU A 513 -0.17 -9.04 16.89
C LEU A 513 -1.68 -9.09 16.62
N GLN A 514 -2.07 -8.76 15.40
CA GLN A 514 -3.40 -8.99 14.83
C GLN A 514 -3.22 -9.50 13.41
N VAL A 515 -4.08 -10.41 12.96
CA VAL A 515 -4.13 -10.88 11.57
C VAL A 515 -5.58 -10.95 11.10
N PRO A 516 -5.89 -10.51 9.86
CA PRO A 516 -7.18 -10.72 9.25
C PRO A 516 -7.29 -12.20 8.87
N GLY A 517 -8.15 -12.95 9.57
CA GLY A 517 -8.36 -14.39 9.37
C GLY A 517 -7.84 -15.24 10.53
N GLY A 518 -7.11 -16.30 10.22
CA GLY A 518 -6.56 -17.24 11.20
C GLY A 518 -5.25 -17.86 10.73
N ASN A 519 -4.71 -18.83 11.48
CA ASN A 519 -3.35 -19.35 11.30
C ASN A 519 -3.28 -20.72 10.59
N VAL A 520 -4.39 -21.20 10.02
CA VAL A 520 -4.49 -22.51 9.35
C VAL A 520 -5.23 -22.41 8.03
N LEU A 521 -4.93 -23.35 7.13
CA LEU A 521 -5.54 -23.43 5.80
C LEU A 521 -6.86 -24.22 5.78
N PHE A 522 -7.14 -24.99 6.83
CA PHE A 522 -8.24 -25.95 6.86
C PHE A 522 -9.50 -25.30 7.41
N ARG A 523 -10.54 -25.17 6.57
CA ARG A 523 -11.81 -24.50 6.93
C ARG A 523 -12.51 -25.09 8.15
N ASP A 524 -12.43 -26.39 8.34
CA ASP A 524 -13.08 -27.08 9.46
C ASP A 524 -12.29 -26.98 10.77
N ASP A 525 -11.10 -26.36 10.75
CA ASP A 525 -10.26 -26.14 11.92
C ASP A 525 -10.71 -24.86 12.65
N PRO A 526 -10.81 -24.88 14.00
CA PRO A 526 -11.26 -23.72 14.76
C PRO A 526 -10.37 -22.47 14.59
N HIS A 527 -9.13 -22.60 14.13
CA HIS A 527 -8.22 -21.48 13.93
C HIS A 527 -8.20 -20.94 12.49
N TYR A 528 -9.18 -21.30 11.66
CA TYR A 528 -9.26 -20.84 10.27
C TYR A 528 -9.47 -19.32 10.17
N ASP A 529 -10.34 -18.76 11.01
CA ASP A 529 -10.73 -17.35 11.00
C ASP A 529 -10.96 -16.74 12.40
N ASP A 530 -10.44 -17.39 13.45
CA ASP A 530 -10.67 -17.00 14.84
C ASP A 530 -10.11 -15.62 15.25
N GLN A 531 -9.19 -15.05 14.46
CA GLN A 531 -8.67 -13.69 14.69
C GLN A 531 -9.43 -12.61 13.91
N LEU A 532 -10.26 -12.97 12.93
CA LEU A 532 -10.91 -12.00 12.05
C LEU A 532 -11.79 -11.01 12.83
N LYS A 533 -12.68 -11.50 13.69
CA LYS A 533 -13.58 -10.62 14.45
C LYS A 533 -12.83 -9.71 15.42
N LYS A 534 -11.68 -10.17 15.94
CA LYS A 534 -10.79 -9.36 16.80
C LYS A 534 -10.07 -8.28 16.00
N TRP A 535 -9.56 -8.64 14.81
CA TRP A 535 -8.91 -7.68 13.91
C TRP A 535 -9.86 -6.55 13.47
N LEU A 536 -11.14 -6.87 13.22
CA LEU A 536 -12.18 -5.89 12.85
C LEU A 536 -12.43 -4.84 13.95
N VAL A 537 -12.25 -5.20 15.22
CA VAL A 537 -12.48 -4.30 16.37
C VAL A 537 -11.17 -3.84 17.02
N ASN A 538 -10.04 -4.00 16.31
CA ASN A 538 -8.70 -3.66 16.79
C ASN A 538 -8.35 -4.30 18.16
N GLU A 539 -8.73 -5.55 18.37
CA GLU A 539 -8.36 -6.34 19.55
C GLU A 539 -7.11 -7.17 19.27
N PRO A 540 -5.92 -6.77 19.76
CA PRO A 540 -4.71 -7.58 19.62
C PRO A 540 -4.68 -8.81 20.52
N PHE A 541 -3.92 -9.82 20.11
CA PHE A 541 -3.44 -10.88 20.99
C PHE A 541 -1.95 -10.69 21.34
N ASP A 542 -1.55 -11.18 22.51
CA ASP A 542 -0.16 -11.13 22.94
C ASP A 542 0.70 -12.14 22.16
N LEU A 543 1.86 -11.69 21.68
CA LEU A 543 2.86 -12.55 21.06
C LEU A 543 3.76 -13.15 22.16
N HIS A 544 3.37 -14.31 22.68
CA HIS A 544 4.13 -14.99 23.73
C HIS A 544 5.53 -15.39 23.24
N PHE A 545 6.57 -14.97 23.97
CA PHE A 545 7.95 -15.08 23.50
C PHE A 545 8.84 -16.02 24.34
N THR A 546 8.70 -16.06 25.66
CA THR A 546 9.47 -17.01 26.48
C THR A 546 8.90 -18.42 26.34
N ALA A 547 9.76 -19.45 26.40
CA ALA A 547 9.31 -20.84 26.35
C ALA A 547 8.23 -21.16 27.41
N ASP A 548 8.33 -20.62 28.63
CA ASP A 548 7.32 -20.86 29.67
C ASP A 548 5.97 -20.22 29.33
N ALA A 549 5.96 -18.98 28.84
CA ALA A 549 4.74 -18.31 28.36
C ALA A 549 4.12 -19.05 27.17
N VAL A 550 4.92 -19.52 26.21
CA VAL A 550 4.41 -20.32 25.08
C VAL A 550 3.79 -21.62 25.59
N LEU A 551 4.46 -22.32 26.50
CA LEU A 551 3.96 -23.59 27.06
C LEU A 551 2.69 -23.43 27.90
N SER A 552 2.54 -22.34 28.64
CA SER A 552 1.34 -22.08 29.43
C SER A 552 0.10 -21.78 28.58
N HIS A 553 0.29 -21.39 27.31
CA HIS A 553 -0.77 -21.10 26.33
C HIS A 553 -0.80 -22.11 25.19
N THR A 554 -0.13 -23.26 25.33
CA THR A 554 -0.08 -24.27 24.28
C THR A 554 -1.35 -25.13 24.24
N GLU A 555 -2.00 -25.17 23.08
CA GLU A 555 -3.13 -26.08 22.83
C GLU A 555 -2.68 -27.46 22.33
N ARG A 556 -1.61 -27.51 21.53
CA ARG A 556 -1.11 -28.75 20.92
C ARG A 556 0.42 -28.78 20.84
N ILE A 557 1.01 -29.92 21.20
CA ILE A 557 2.44 -30.20 21.02
C ILE A 557 2.62 -31.32 20.00
N VAL A 558 3.42 -31.07 18.97
CA VAL A 558 3.87 -32.08 18.00
C VAL A 558 5.37 -32.26 18.15
N ARG A 559 5.84 -33.51 18.23
CA ARG A 559 7.27 -33.84 18.31
C ARG A 559 7.68 -34.60 17.06
N PHE A 560 8.75 -34.15 16.43
CA PHE A 560 9.37 -34.81 15.28
C PHE A 560 10.70 -35.42 15.73
N GLU A 561 10.93 -36.67 15.40
CA GLU A 561 12.22 -37.34 15.59
C GLU A 561 12.92 -37.43 14.24
N VAL A 562 14.05 -36.75 14.10
CA VAL A 562 14.89 -36.88 12.90
C VAL A 562 15.60 -38.21 12.98
N VAL A 563 15.16 -39.17 12.17
CA VAL A 563 15.85 -40.47 12.06
C VAL A 563 17.11 -40.25 11.20
N PRO A 564 18.31 -40.61 11.71
CA PRO A 564 19.58 -40.36 11.04
C PRO A 564 19.75 -41.00 9.66
#